data_AF-A0ABD0TXG6-F1
#
_entry.id   AF-A0ABD0TXG6-F1
#
_cell.length_a   1.000
_cell.length_b   1.000
_cell.length_c   1.000
_cell.angle_alpha   90.00
_cell.angle_beta   90.00
_cell.angle_gamma   90.00
#
_symmetry.space_group_name_H-M   'P 1'
#
loop_
_entity.id
_entity.type
_entity.pdbx_description
1 polymer ?
#
loop_
_entity_poly.entity_id
_entity_poly.type
_entity_poly.pdbx_seq_one_letter_code
_entity_poly.pdbx_strand_id
1 'polypeptide(L)'
;MSFQDLESGRQLQGRKNLINGKQDPTQAVAAGVFQINTAVSTFQRLVNTLGTPKDTPELREKLHKTRLHIGQLVKDTSTKLKQASETDHQTDVSPSKKIADAKLAKDFQAVLKEFQKAQRLAAERETAYAPFVPQAVLPSSYTASEIDVSSEKTLEERALLVESRRQEVLLLDNEIVFNEAIIDEREQGIQEIQQQIGEVNEIFKDLAVLVHGQGVMIDDIESNVENSLAATSQAKTQLTKASKTQKSNSSLACLLLVIFGIILLIVIIIVAT
;
A
#
# COMPACT_ATOMS: atom_id res chain seq x y z
N MET A 1 33.89 -13.91 -32.57
CA MET A 1 34.51 -13.83 -31.22
C MET A 1 34.77 -15.25 -30.77
N SER A 2 35.99 -15.52 -30.29
CA SER A 2 36.51 -16.87 -30.03
C SER A 2 36.06 -17.36 -28.65
N PHE A 3 35.83 -18.67 -28.51
CA PHE A 3 35.51 -19.35 -27.25
C PHE A 3 36.61 -19.18 -26.17
N GLN A 4 37.82 -18.76 -26.55
CA GLN A 4 38.90 -18.46 -25.60
C GLN A 4 38.69 -17.16 -24.79
N ASP A 5 37.82 -16.25 -25.22
CA ASP A 5 37.54 -15.03 -24.45
C ASP A 5 36.65 -15.30 -23.22
N LEU A 6 35.97 -16.45 -23.14
CA LEU A 6 35.08 -16.83 -22.02
C LEU A 6 35.78 -17.57 -20.88
N GLU A 7 36.94 -18.18 -21.13
CA GLU A 7 37.63 -19.04 -20.15
C GLU A 7 38.74 -18.30 -19.40
N SER A 8 39.16 -17.13 -19.89
CA SER A 8 40.04 -16.24 -19.13
C SER A 8 39.20 -15.51 -18.07
N GLY A 9 39.24 -16.03 -16.84
CA GLY A 9 38.56 -15.49 -15.66
C GLY A 9 39.04 -14.09 -15.26
N ARG A 10 38.83 -13.09 -16.13
CA ARG A 10 38.63 -11.72 -15.70
C ARG A 10 37.35 -11.73 -14.89
N GLN A 11 37.52 -11.77 -13.58
CA GLN A 11 36.54 -11.24 -12.64
C GLN A 11 36.08 -9.92 -13.25
N LEU A 12 34.87 -9.91 -13.80
CA LEU A 12 34.08 -8.71 -13.96
C LEU A 12 34.11 -8.12 -12.55
N GLN A 13 34.94 -7.10 -12.36
CA GLN A 13 34.78 -6.13 -11.29
C GLN A 13 33.35 -5.66 -11.43
N GLY A 14 32.47 -6.35 -10.72
CA GLY A 14 31.13 -5.90 -10.44
C GLY A 14 31.34 -4.48 -10.00
N ARG A 15 30.84 -3.57 -10.83
CA ARG A 15 30.85 -2.14 -10.62
C ARG A 15 30.13 -1.96 -9.30
N LYS A 16 30.91 -1.99 -8.23
CA LYS A 16 30.50 -1.77 -6.86
C LYS A 16 30.16 -0.31 -6.87
N ASN A 17 28.93 0.00 -7.28
CA ASN A 17 28.33 1.32 -7.14
C ASN A 17 28.19 1.56 -5.63
N LEU A 18 29.32 1.90 -5.02
CA LEU A 18 29.41 2.72 -3.83
C LEU A 18 28.99 4.13 -4.26
N ILE A 19 27.68 4.34 -4.45
CA ILE A 19 27.10 5.67 -4.48
C ILE A 19 25.88 5.64 -3.55
N ASN A 20 26.15 6.09 -2.32
CA ASN A 20 25.22 6.67 -1.36
C ASN A 20 24.10 5.79 -0.79
N GLY A 21 23.98 5.80 0.54
CA GLY A 21 22.85 5.24 1.32
C GLY A 21 21.51 5.94 1.11
N LYS A 22 21.21 6.41 -0.11
CA LYS A 22 19.86 6.77 -0.53
C LYS A 22 19.25 5.54 -1.19
N GLN A 23 18.23 4.94 -0.57
CA GLN A 23 17.36 3.98 -1.24
C GLN A 23 16.94 4.54 -2.61
N ASP A 24 16.91 3.69 -3.65
CA ASP A 24 16.36 4.08 -4.95
C ASP A 24 14.95 4.68 -4.71
N PRO A 25 14.64 5.90 -5.18
CA PRO A 25 13.36 6.55 -4.93
C PRO A 25 12.18 5.63 -5.28
N THR A 26 12.28 4.85 -6.35
CA THR A 26 11.30 3.83 -6.74
C THR A 26 11.09 2.76 -5.65
N GLN A 27 12.17 2.26 -5.05
CA GLN A 27 12.10 1.27 -3.97
C GLN A 27 11.51 1.87 -2.69
N ALA A 28 11.83 3.13 -2.39
CA ALA A 28 11.29 3.83 -1.24
C ALA A 28 9.76 4.06 -1.38
N VAL A 29 9.28 4.35 -2.59
CA VAL A 29 7.85 4.43 -2.90
C VAL A 29 7.17 3.07 -2.73
N ALA A 30 7.75 2.00 -3.27
CA ALA A 30 7.21 0.64 -3.13
C ALA A 30 7.06 0.22 -1.65
N ALA A 31 8.07 0.51 -0.84
CA ALA A 31 8.02 0.27 0.61
C ALA A 31 6.91 1.10 1.29
N GLY A 32 6.77 2.38 0.91
CA GLY A 32 5.71 3.26 1.41
C GLY A 32 4.31 2.72 1.09
N VAL A 33 4.05 2.35 -0.16
CA VAL A 33 2.76 1.77 -0.59
C VAL A 33 2.43 0.49 0.21
N PHE A 34 3.40 -0.39 0.41
CA PHE A 34 3.21 -1.61 1.20
C PHE A 34 2.89 -1.31 2.68
N GLN A 35 3.63 -0.37 3.29
CA GLN A 35 3.39 0.05 4.67
C GLN A 35 2.00 0.66 4.84
N ILE A 36 1.58 1.52 3.90
CA ILE A 36 0.24 2.12 3.91
C ILE A 36 -0.82 1.04 3.80
N ASN A 37 -0.70 0.10 2.87
CA ASN A 37 -1.69 -0.98 2.72
C ASN A 37 -1.84 -1.81 4.02
N THR A 38 -0.72 -2.15 4.65
CA THR A 38 -0.71 -2.89 5.92
C THR A 38 -1.36 -2.07 7.04
N ALA A 39 -1.04 -0.77 7.13
CA ALA A 39 -1.61 0.12 8.13
C ALA A 39 -3.11 0.34 7.91
N VAL A 40 -3.56 0.51 6.65
CA VAL A 40 -4.97 0.64 6.27
C VAL A 40 -5.75 -0.62 6.63
N SER A 41 -5.21 -1.80 6.34
CA SER A 41 -5.83 -3.07 6.74
C SER A 41 -6.00 -3.18 8.26
N THR A 42 -5.00 -2.71 9.02
CA THR A 42 -5.07 -2.66 10.48
C THR A 42 -6.12 -1.65 10.96
N PHE A 43 -6.14 -0.46 10.36
CA PHE A 43 -7.12 0.59 10.64
C PHE A 43 -8.56 0.10 10.40
N GLN A 44 -8.82 -0.57 9.29
CA GLN A 44 -10.13 -1.17 9.00
C GLN A 44 -10.58 -2.16 10.07
N ARG A 45 -9.67 -3.00 10.57
CA ARG A 45 -9.99 -3.93 11.66
C ARG A 45 -10.38 -3.19 12.95
N LEU A 46 -9.69 -2.09 13.27
CA LEU A 46 -10.02 -1.24 14.41
C LEU A 46 -11.37 -0.53 14.23
N VAL A 47 -11.65 0.00 13.03
CA VAL A 47 -12.93 0.63 12.70
C VAL A 47 -14.09 -0.37 12.80
N ASN A 48 -13.89 -1.61 12.39
CA ASN A 48 -14.91 -2.66 12.49
C ASN A 48 -15.20 -3.10 13.93
N THR A 49 -14.30 -2.82 14.87
CA THR A 49 -14.52 -3.07 16.31
C THR A 49 -15.20 -1.91 17.02
N LEU A 50 -15.25 -0.71 16.43
CA LEU A 50 -15.99 0.43 16.98
C LEU A 50 -17.48 0.11 17.06
N GLY A 51 -18.10 0.43 18.20
CA GLY A 51 -19.52 0.15 18.46
C GLY A 51 -19.84 -1.31 18.82
N THR A 52 -18.83 -2.18 18.96
CA THR A 52 -18.99 -3.53 19.52
C THR A 52 -18.74 -3.50 21.04
N PRO A 53 -19.12 -4.52 21.83
CA PRO A 53 -18.76 -4.60 23.25
C PRO A 53 -17.24 -4.66 23.53
N LYS A 54 -16.39 -4.72 22.50
CA LYS A 54 -14.93 -4.61 22.58
C LYS A 54 -14.42 -3.19 22.36
N ASP A 55 -15.31 -2.21 22.22
CA ASP A 55 -14.96 -0.80 22.11
C ASP A 55 -14.42 -0.32 23.46
N THR A 56 -13.15 0.08 23.49
CA THR A 56 -12.46 0.59 24.68
C THR A 56 -11.73 1.90 24.34
N PRO A 57 -11.50 2.80 25.31
CA PRO A 57 -10.76 4.03 25.06
C PRO A 57 -9.36 3.78 24.48
N GLU A 58 -8.68 2.70 24.87
CA GLU A 58 -7.36 2.33 24.31
C GLU A 58 -7.44 1.93 22.84
N LEU A 59 -8.55 1.28 22.42
CA LEU A 59 -8.79 0.93 21.03
C LEU A 59 -8.99 2.18 20.18
N ARG A 60 -9.70 3.18 20.71
CA ARG A 60 -9.94 4.47 20.06
C ARG A 60 -8.66 5.29 19.94
N GLU A 61 -7.84 5.33 20.99
CA GLU A 61 -6.52 5.96 20.94
C GLU A 61 -5.63 5.30 19.89
N LYS A 62 -5.64 3.96 19.82
CA LYS A 62 -4.92 3.19 18.81
C LYS A 62 -5.44 3.48 17.40
N LEU A 63 -6.75 3.63 17.23
CA LEU A 63 -7.38 3.99 15.95
C LEU A 63 -6.92 5.38 15.49
N HIS A 64 -6.95 6.36 16.40
CA HIS A 64 -6.46 7.71 16.16
C HIS A 64 -4.95 7.71 15.77
N LYS A 65 -4.10 7.05 16.56
CA LYS A 65 -2.66 6.91 16.25
C LYS A 65 -2.40 6.25 14.90
N THR A 66 -3.15 5.18 14.58
CA THR A 66 -3.02 4.47 13.30
C THR A 66 -3.42 5.38 12.14
N ARG A 67 -4.51 6.14 12.30
CA ARG A 67 -4.97 7.14 11.31
C ARG A 67 -3.91 8.21 11.04
N LEU A 68 -3.35 8.83 12.09
CA LEU A 68 -2.28 9.83 11.95
C LEU A 68 -1.05 9.24 11.23
N HIS A 69 -0.65 8.02 11.61
CA HIS A 69 0.47 7.34 11.01
C HIS A 69 0.27 7.08 9.50
N ILE A 70 -0.93 6.63 9.10
CA ILE A 70 -1.27 6.47 7.68
C ILE A 70 -1.16 7.83 6.96
N GLY A 71 -1.70 8.90 7.54
CA GLY A 71 -1.61 10.24 6.97
C GLY A 71 -0.17 10.68 6.70
N GLN A 72 0.75 10.42 7.65
CA GLN A 72 2.17 10.70 7.46
C GLN A 72 2.80 9.86 6.35
N LEU A 73 2.54 8.54 6.34
CA LEU A 73 3.05 7.65 5.29
C LEU A 73 2.57 8.07 3.90
N VAL A 74 1.31 8.52 3.78
CA VAL A 74 0.73 9.03 2.54
C VAL A 74 1.47 10.28 2.06
N LYS A 75 1.74 11.26 2.94
CA LYS A 75 2.49 12.48 2.62
C LYS A 75 3.93 12.16 2.17
N ASP A 76 4.60 11.28 2.92
CA ASP A 76 5.98 10.88 2.62
C ASP A 76 6.08 10.12 1.29
N THR A 77 5.15 9.19 1.06
CA THR A 77 5.10 8.38 -0.17
C THR A 77 4.75 9.24 -1.38
N SER A 78 3.83 10.19 -1.24
CA SER A 78 3.49 11.16 -2.29
C SER A 78 4.70 12.01 -2.68
N THR A 79 5.44 12.55 -1.69
CA THR A 79 6.65 13.34 -1.94
C THR A 79 7.72 12.52 -2.66
N LYS A 80 7.95 11.27 -2.22
CA LYS A 80 8.91 10.36 -2.86
C LYS A 80 8.50 9.98 -4.28
N LEU A 81 7.21 9.76 -4.52
CA LEU A 81 6.68 9.43 -5.85
C LEU A 81 6.83 10.60 -6.82
N LYS A 82 6.58 11.83 -6.34
CA LYS A 82 6.81 13.04 -7.14
C LYS A 82 8.30 13.20 -7.51
N GLN A 83 9.20 12.98 -6.55
CA GLN A 83 10.65 13.00 -6.81
C GLN A 83 11.09 11.91 -7.80
N ALA A 84 10.52 10.70 -7.71
CA ALA A 84 10.79 9.62 -8.66
C ALA A 84 10.36 10.02 -10.08
N SER A 85 9.14 10.55 -10.22
CA SER A 85 8.59 11.00 -11.50
C SER A 85 9.36 12.18 -12.12
N GLU A 86 9.79 13.16 -11.32
CA GLU A 86 10.58 14.30 -11.81
C GLU A 86 11.98 13.87 -12.30
N THR A 87 12.59 12.89 -11.63
CA THR A 87 13.88 12.31 -12.03
C THR A 87 13.77 11.63 -13.40
N ASP A 88 12.65 10.94 -13.64
CA ASP A 88 12.34 10.25 -14.89
C ASP A 88 12.14 11.20 -16.10
N HIS A 89 11.82 12.46 -15.85
CA HIS A 89 11.71 13.50 -16.89
C HIS A 89 13.04 14.20 -17.20
N GLN A 90 13.98 14.28 -16.25
CA GLN A 90 15.25 15.01 -16.43
C GLN A 90 16.39 14.13 -16.94
N THR A 91 16.32 12.82 -16.72
CA THR A 91 17.34 11.87 -17.16
C THR A 91 16.74 10.94 -18.22
N ASP A 92 17.55 10.50 -19.19
CA ASP A 92 17.13 9.49 -20.17
C ASP A 92 17.04 8.13 -19.45
N VAL A 93 15.95 7.96 -18.70
CA VAL A 93 15.72 6.79 -17.85
C VAL A 93 15.21 5.63 -18.69
N SER A 94 15.67 4.42 -18.37
CA SER A 94 15.27 3.20 -19.05
C SER A 94 13.74 3.00 -19.04
N PRO A 95 13.14 2.50 -20.13
CA PRO A 95 11.70 2.24 -20.21
C PRO A 95 11.17 1.38 -19.05
N SER A 96 11.98 0.41 -18.58
CA SER A 96 11.62 -0.48 -17.48
C SER A 96 11.40 0.24 -16.14
N LYS A 97 12.15 1.31 -15.86
CA LYS A 97 12.00 2.07 -14.61
C LYS A 97 10.74 2.94 -14.65
N LYS A 98 10.49 3.61 -15.77
CA LYS A 98 9.27 4.40 -15.96
C LYS A 98 8.00 3.55 -15.82
N ILE A 99 8.01 2.31 -16.33
CA ILE A 99 6.92 1.35 -16.16
C ILE A 99 6.72 0.98 -14.67
N ALA A 100 7.81 0.75 -13.94
CA ALA A 100 7.75 0.43 -12.51
C ALA A 100 7.14 1.60 -11.70
N ASP A 101 7.57 2.83 -11.98
CA ASP A 101 7.05 4.03 -11.32
C ASP A 101 5.57 4.28 -11.65
N ALA A 102 5.15 4.06 -12.90
CA ALA A 102 3.74 4.09 -13.30
C ALA A 102 2.88 3.07 -12.54
N LYS A 103 3.39 1.84 -12.41
CA LYS A 103 2.71 0.78 -11.65
C LYS A 103 2.58 1.18 -10.17
N LEU A 104 3.64 1.72 -9.58
CA LEU A 104 3.63 2.16 -8.18
C LEU A 104 2.65 3.31 -7.95
N ALA A 105 2.55 4.26 -8.87
CA ALA A 105 1.56 5.34 -8.79
C ALA A 105 0.12 4.79 -8.81
N LYS A 106 -0.16 3.80 -9.67
CA LYS A 106 -1.46 3.13 -9.74
C LYS A 106 -1.78 2.33 -8.47
N ASP A 107 -0.80 1.57 -7.96
CA ASP A 107 -0.94 0.81 -6.72
C ASP A 107 -1.18 1.76 -5.53
N PHE A 108 -0.45 2.88 -5.47
CA PHE A 108 -0.63 3.90 -4.46
C PHE A 108 -2.03 4.52 -4.50
N GLN A 109 -2.52 4.87 -5.69
CA GLN A 109 -3.87 5.39 -5.89
C GLN A 109 -4.95 4.41 -5.40
N ALA A 110 -4.78 3.10 -5.67
CA ALA A 110 -5.70 2.08 -5.21
C ALA A 110 -5.74 1.99 -3.66
N VAL A 111 -4.58 2.03 -3.01
CA VAL A 111 -4.48 2.00 -1.55
C VAL A 111 -5.10 3.26 -0.91
N LEU A 112 -4.89 4.45 -1.49
CA LEU A 112 -5.52 5.68 -1.00
C LEU A 112 -7.03 5.65 -1.08
N LYS A 113 -7.59 5.07 -2.14
CA LYS A 113 -9.04 4.91 -2.28
C LYS A 113 -9.61 4.03 -1.17
N GLU A 114 -8.92 2.94 -0.82
CA GLU A 114 -9.32 2.06 0.27
C GLU A 114 -9.19 2.76 1.64
N PHE A 115 -8.15 3.58 1.81
CA PHE A 115 -8.00 4.40 3.02
C PHE A 115 -9.13 5.42 3.17
N GLN A 116 -9.49 6.16 2.12
CA GLN A 116 -10.61 7.11 2.14
C GLN A 116 -11.93 6.43 2.49
N LYS A 117 -12.17 5.22 1.95
CA LYS A 117 -13.35 4.42 2.31
C LYS A 117 -13.34 4.05 3.80
N ALA A 118 -12.19 3.63 4.32
CA ALA A 118 -12.04 3.32 5.74
C ALA A 118 -12.24 4.54 6.64
N GLN A 119 -11.76 5.73 6.24
CA GLN A 119 -11.97 6.98 6.99
C GLN A 119 -13.45 7.39 7.03
N ARG A 120 -14.17 7.27 5.91
CA ARG A 120 -15.63 7.54 5.88
C ARG A 120 -16.38 6.58 6.78
N LEU A 121 -16.04 5.30 6.73
CA LEU A 121 -16.62 4.30 7.62
C LEU A 121 -16.32 4.61 9.10
N ALA A 122 -15.11 5.08 9.41
CA ALA A 122 -14.76 5.50 10.76
C ALA A 122 -15.64 6.66 11.23
N ALA A 123 -15.77 7.71 10.42
CA ALA A 123 -16.63 8.86 10.73
C ALA A 123 -18.10 8.44 10.93
N GLU A 124 -18.64 7.59 10.05
CA GLU A 124 -20.00 7.06 10.20
C GLU A 124 -20.18 6.29 11.52
N ARG A 125 -19.20 5.47 11.91
CA ARG A 125 -19.28 4.67 13.15
C ARG A 125 -19.09 5.50 14.41
N GLU A 126 -18.28 6.56 14.36
CA GLU A 126 -18.15 7.51 15.47
C GLU A 126 -19.42 8.34 15.66
N THR A 127 -20.12 8.68 14.57
CA THR A 127 -21.42 9.40 14.62
C THR A 127 -22.59 8.52 15.07
N ALA A 128 -22.60 7.22 14.73
CA ALA A 128 -23.71 6.32 15.01
C ALA A 128 -23.76 5.79 16.46
N TYR A 129 -22.71 6.02 17.26
CA TYR A 129 -22.70 5.63 18.67
C TYR A 129 -23.50 6.65 19.49
N ALA A 130 -24.70 6.26 19.93
CA ALA A 130 -25.29 6.84 21.14
C ALA A 130 -24.57 6.25 22.35
N PRO A 131 -24.28 7.02 23.43
CA PRO A 131 -23.85 6.44 24.70
C PRO A 131 -24.72 5.22 25.00
N PHE A 132 -24.08 4.07 25.28
CA PHE A 132 -24.82 2.98 25.90
C PHE A 132 -25.20 3.50 27.29
N VAL A 133 -26.37 4.11 27.38
CA VAL A 133 -27.03 4.40 28.64
C VAL A 133 -27.55 3.04 29.09
N PRO A 134 -27.01 2.40 30.14
CA PRO A 134 -27.74 1.31 30.76
C PRO A 134 -29.13 1.85 31.09
N GLN A 135 -30.19 1.22 30.57
CA GLN A 135 -31.59 1.53 30.91
C GLN A 135 -31.90 1.12 32.37
N ALA A 136 -31.07 1.59 33.29
CA ALA A 136 -31.23 1.56 34.73
C ALA A 136 -30.63 2.90 35.14
N VAL A 137 -31.36 4.00 35.24
CA VAL A 137 -32.60 4.16 35.98
C VAL A 137 -33.32 5.37 35.35
N LEU A 138 -34.41 5.15 34.63
CA LEU A 138 -35.41 6.20 34.49
C LEU A 138 -36.38 6.01 35.65
N PRO A 139 -36.37 6.84 36.71
CA PRO A 139 -37.57 6.98 37.51
C PRO A 139 -38.62 7.59 36.58
N SER A 140 -39.63 6.77 36.27
CA SER A 140 -40.94 7.12 35.72
C SER A 140 -41.21 8.63 35.75
N SER A 141 -41.27 9.25 34.59
CA SER A 141 -41.65 10.65 34.49
C SER A 141 -43.04 10.86 35.10
N TYR A 142 -43.09 11.66 36.16
CA TYR A 142 -44.00 12.78 36.33
C TYR A 142 -45.46 12.55 35.88
N THR A 143 -46.28 11.95 36.74
CA THR A 143 -47.67 12.39 36.87
C THR A 143 -47.70 13.62 37.75
N ALA A 144 -47.85 14.78 37.12
CA ALA A 144 -48.17 16.06 37.77
C ALA A 144 -49.63 16.03 38.28
N SER A 145 -49.91 15.20 39.28
CA SER A 145 -51.20 15.12 39.94
C SER A 145 -51.00 14.59 41.36
N GLU A 146 -50.70 15.48 42.30
CA GLU A 146 -51.09 15.39 43.72
C GLU A 146 -50.59 16.65 44.44
N ILE A 147 -51.18 17.78 44.05
CA ILE A 147 -51.53 18.79 45.04
C ILE A 147 -52.81 18.25 45.66
N ASP A 148 -52.70 17.33 46.60
CA ASP A 148 -53.77 17.12 47.58
C ASP A 148 -53.20 16.99 48.98
N VAL A 149 -53.88 17.68 49.86
CA VAL A 149 -53.53 18.01 51.22
C VAL A 149 -53.83 16.81 52.11
N SER A 150 -52.85 16.35 52.90
CA SER A 150 -53.02 16.02 54.33
C SER A 150 -51.92 15.06 54.81
N SER A 151 -51.07 15.55 55.72
CA SER A 151 -50.51 14.84 56.88
C SER A 151 -49.27 15.59 57.35
N GLU A 152 -49.20 15.86 58.65
CA GLU A 152 -48.04 16.43 59.35
C GLU A 152 -46.78 15.58 59.10
N LYS A 153 -46.05 15.86 58.01
CA LYS A 153 -44.66 15.43 57.89
C LYS A 153 -43.81 16.39 58.71
N THR A 154 -43.09 15.83 59.68
CA THR A 154 -42.14 16.56 60.52
C THR A 154 -41.16 17.33 59.64
N LEU A 155 -40.74 18.53 60.07
CA LEU A 155 -39.76 19.37 59.34
C LEU A 155 -38.50 18.58 58.93
N GLU A 156 -38.12 17.59 59.73
CA GLU A 156 -36.98 16.68 59.52
C GLU A 156 -37.15 15.74 58.31
N GLU A 157 -38.35 15.19 58.08
CA GLU A 157 -38.61 14.33 56.91
C GLU A 157 -38.61 15.13 55.60
N ARG A 158 -39.08 16.38 55.63
CA ARG A 158 -38.98 17.29 54.49
C ARG A 158 -37.53 17.66 54.18
N ALA A 159 -36.71 17.89 55.20
CA ALA A 159 -35.28 18.15 55.02
C ALA A 159 -34.54 16.95 54.40
N LEU A 160 -34.84 15.73 54.87
CA LEU A 160 -34.28 14.50 54.32
C LEU A 160 -34.65 14.27 52.84
N LEU A 161 -35.91 14.53 52.48
CA LEU A 161 -36.36 14.43 51.08
C LEU A 161 -35.66 15.43 50.16
N VAL A 162 -35.44 16.66 50.64
CA VAL A 162 -34.72 17.70 49.89
C VAL A 162 -33.24 17.35 49.72
N GLU A 163 -32.59 16.83 50.77
CA GLU A 163 -31.19 16.38 50.69
C GLU A 163 -31.02 15.20 49.73
N SER A 164 -31.92 14.21 49.77
CA SER A 164 -31.94 13.11 48.81
C SER A 164 -32.09 13.61 47.37
N ARG A 165 -32.98 14.60 47.15
CA ARG A 165 -33.18 15.21 45.82
C ARG A 165 -31.93 15.95 45.36
N ARG A 166 -31.25 16.66 46.27
CA ARG A 166 -30.01 17.39 45.98
C ARG A 166 -28.89 16.42 45.59
N GLN A 167 -28.79 15.28 46.25
CA GLN A 167 -27.80 14.26 45.92
C GLN A 167 -28.08 13.59 44.56
N GLU A 168 -29.35 13.33 44.23
CA GLU A 168 -29.75 12.84 42.90
C GLU A 168 -29.41 13.83 41.79
N VAL A 169 -29.69 15.12 41.98
CA VAL A 169 -29.33 16.18 41.02
C VAL A 169 -27.82 16.26 40.82
N LEU A 170 -27.01 16.14 41.87
CA LEU A 170 -25.54 16.14 41.74
C LEU A 170 -25.00 14.94 40.97
N LEU A 171 -25.63 13.76 41.11
CA LEU A 171 -25.26 12.58 40.33
C LEU A 171 -25.62 12.76 38.85
N LEU A 172 -26.80 13.30 38.56
CA LEU A 172 -27.22 13.64 37.20
C LEU A 172 -26.29 14.70 36.58
N ASP A 173 -25.89 15.73 37.34
CA ASP A 173 -24.99 16.78 36.88
C ASP A 173 -23.59 16.20 36.56
N ASN A 174 -23.09 15.28 37.39
CA ASN A 174 -21.84 14.58 37.13
C ASN A 174 -21.92 13.69 35.88
N GLU A 175 -23.05 13.00 35.68
CA GLU A 175 -23.32 12.19 34.48
C GLU A 175 -23.45 13.05 33.22
N ILE A 176 -24.10 14.21 33.30
CA ILE A 176 -24.22 15.16 32.20
C ILE A 176 -22.84 15.71 31.82
N VAL A 177 -22.03 16.16 32.78
CA VAL A 177 -20.68 16.69 32.53
C VAL A 177 -19.78 15.61 31.91
N PHE A 178 -19.87 14.37 32.39
CA PHE A 178 -19.12 13.25 31.81
C PHE A 178 -19.56 12.95 30.37
N ASN A 179 -20.87 12.95 30.12
CA ASN A 179 -21.43 12.75 28.78
C ASN A 179 -21.04 13.89 27.82
N GLU A 180 -21.02 15.14 28.30
CA GLU A 180 -20.63 16.32 27.52
C GLU A 180 -19.15 16.26 27.12
N ALA A 181 -18.26 15.89 28.04
CA ALA A 181 -16.84 15.68 27.72
C ALA A 181 -16.62 14.58 26.66
N ILE A 182 -17.42 13.50 26.70
CA ILE A 182 -17.38 12.42 25.69
C ILE A 182 -17.90 12.91 24.32
N ILE A 183 -18.88 13.81 24.31
CA ILE A 183 -19.42 14.38 23.07
C ILE A 183 -18.41 15.34 22.43
N ASP A 184 -17.77 16.21 23.22
CA ASP A 184 -16.76 17.16 22.74
C ASP A 184 -15.53 16.45 22.15
N GLU A 185 -15.01 15.42 22.82
CA GLU A 185 -13.88 14.63 22.33
C GLU A 185 -14.19 13.96 20.97
N ARG A 186 -15.45 13.58 20.74
CA ARG A 186 -15.87 13.02 19.45
C ARG A 186 -15.99 14.04 18.36
N GLU A 187 -16.63 15.17 18.63
CA GLU A 187 -16.81 16.21 17.63
C GLU A 187 -15.44 16.65 17.10
N GLN A 188 -14.47 16.78 18.00
CA GLN A 188 -13.08 17.01 17.64
C GLN A 188 -12.49 15.88 16.79
N GLY A 189 -12.68 14.61 17.18
CA GLY A 189 -12.23 13.45 16.41
C GLY A 189 -12.80 13.38 14.99
N ILE A 190 -14.10 13.66 14.83
CA ILE A 190 -14.79 13.69 13.54
C ILE A 190 -14.25 14.83 12.67
N GLN A 191 -14.07 16.03 13.22
CA GLN A 191 -13.50 17.17 12.50
C GLN A 191 -12.09 16.85 11.96
N GLU A 192 -11.24 16.22 12.77
CA GLU A 192 -9.92 15.79 12.33
C GLU A 192 -9.96 14.74 11.22
N ILE A 193 -10.89 13.79 11.30
CA ILE A 193 -11.10 12.80 10.22
C ILE A 193 -11.50 13.53 8.93
N GLN A 194 -12.43 14.48 9.00
CA GLN A 194 -12.88 15.25 7.84
C GLN A 194 -11.74 16.07 7.23
N GLN A 195 -10.92 16.73 8.06
CA GLN A 195 -9.75 17.46 7.60
C GLN A 195 -8.78 16.53 6.84
N GLN A 196 -8.48 15.37 7.41
CA GLN A 196 -7.58 14.42 6.76
C GLN A 196 -8.14 13.80 5.48
N ILE A 197 -9.46 13.57 5.40
CA ILE A 197 -10.10 13.15 4.16
C ILE A 197 -9.86 14.20 3.07
N GLY A 198 -9.94 15.49 3.42
CA GLY A 198 -9.61 16.61 2.53
C GLY A 198 -8.15 16.56 2.06
N GLU A 199 -7.20 16.44 2.98
CA GLU A 199 -5.76 16.37 2.64
C GLU A 199 -5.44 15.18 1.72
N VAL A 200 -6.01 14.00 2.00
CA VAL A 200 -5.83 12.81 1.15
C VAL A 200 -6.50 13.00 -0.20
N ASN A 201 -7.62 13.71 -0.28
CA ASN A 201 -8.31 14.00 -1.55
C ASN A 201 -7.45 14.85 -2.48
N GLU A 202 -6.76 15.87 -1.96
CA GLU A 202 -5.84 16.68 -2.76
C GLU A 202 -4.67 15.84 -3.29
N ILE A 203 -4.06 15.01 -2.44
CA ILE A 203 -3.02 14.07 -2.88
C ILE A 203 -3.56 13.11 -3.94
N PHE A 204 -4.80 12.62 -3.79
CA PHE A 204 -5.42 11.73 -4.77
C PHE A 204 -5.61 12.39 -6.13
N LYS A 205 -6.00 13.67 -6.17
CA LYS A 205 -6.11 14.45 -7.42
C LYS A 205 -4.74 14.64 -8.08
N ASP A 206 -3.73 14.98 -7.31
CA ASP A 206 -2.35 15.14 -7.80
C ASP A 206 -1.82 13.83 -8.41
N LEU A 207 -2.14 12.69 -7.80
CA LEU A 207 -1.79 11.37 -8.33
C LEU A 207 -2.55 11.01 -9.60
N ALA A 208 -3.81 11.42 -9.74
CA ALA A 208 -4.57 11.16 -10.96
C ALA A 208 -3.92 11.82 -12.18
N VAL A 209 -3.33 13.01 -12.00
CA VAL A 209 -2.55 13.69 -13.04
C VAL A 209 -1.29 12.89 -13.40
N LEU A 210 -0.54 12.42 -12.39
CA LEU A 210 0.65 11.59 -12.57
C LEU A 210 0.33 10.25 -13.27
N VAL A 211 -0.77 9.59 -12.92
CA VAL A 211 -1.15 8.28 -13.50
C VAL A 211 -1.72 8.43 -14.91
N HIS A 212 -2.53 9.46 -15.18
CA HIS A 212 -3.14 9.66 -16.50
C HIS A 212 -2.10 10.00 -17.57
N GLY A 213 -1.04 10.74 -17.22
CA GLY A 213 0.08 11.03 -18.13
C GLY A 213 0.89 9.79 -18.54
N GLN A 214 0.77 8.67 -17.82
CA GLN A 214 1.57 7.45 -18.01
C GLN A 214 0.84 6.31 -18.75
N GLY A 215 -0.41 6.53 -19.19
CA GLY A 215 -1.27 5.52 -19.83
C GLY A 215 -0.73 4.93 -21.14
N VAL A 216 0.31 5.53 -21.74
CA VAL A 216 0.92 5.08 -23.00
C VAL A 216 1.99 3.99 -22.78
N MET A 217 2.61 3.90 -21.59
CA MET A 217 3.75 2.99 -21.37
C MET A 217 3.37 1.60 -20.82
N ILE A 218 2.13 1.41 -20.35
CA ILE A 218 1.67 0.08 -19.90
C ILE A 218 1.44 -0.86 -21.09
N ASP A 219 1.08 -0.32 -22.27
CA ASP A 219 1.05 -1.06 -23.54
C ASP A 219 2.43 -1.63 -23.92
N ASP A 220 3.52 -1.00 -23.45
CA ASP A 220 4.89 -1.48 -23.73
C ASP A 220 5.25 -2.77 -22.96
N ILE A 221 4.50 -3.19 -21.93
CA ILE A 221 4.70 -4.51 -21.28
C ILE A 221 4.15 -5.60 -22.19
N GLU A 222 2.97 -5.40 -22.76
CA GLU A 222 2.41 -6.31 -23.75
C GLU A 222 3.34 -6.38 -24.97
N SER A 223 3.86 -5.23 -25.41
CA SER A 223 4.90 -5.15 -26.44
C SER A 223 6.21 -5.85 -26.05
N ASN A 224 6.71 -5.71 -24.82
CA ASN A 224 7.95 -6.36 -24.39
C ASN A 224 7.79 -7.88 -24.23
N VAL A 225 6.64 -8.36 -23.78
CA VAL A 225 6.31 -9.79 -23.75
C VAL A 225 6.20 -10.32 -25.17
N GLU A 226 5.53 -9.60 -26.07
CA GLU A 226 5.41 -9.95 -27.49
C GLU A 226 6.77 -9.96 -28.20
N ASN A 227 7.61 -8.96 -27.95
CA ASN A 227 8.98 -8.86 -28.46
C ASN A 227 9.87 -9.99 -27.93
N SER A 228 9.76 -10.35 -26.64
CA SER A 228 10.48 -11.47 -26.04
C SER A 228 10.04 -12.81 -26.63
N LEU A 229 8.73 -12.96 -26.91
CA LEU A 229 8.15 -14.13 -27.54
C LEU A 229 8.60 -14.24 -29.01
N ALA A 230 8.64 -13.12 -29.74
CA ALA A 230 9.17 -13.03 -31.10
C ALA A 230 10.68 -13.35 -31.15
N ALA A 231 11.48 -12.79 -30.24
CA ALA A 231 12.92 -13.04 -30.15
C ALA A 231 13.21 -14.52 -29.82
N THR A 232 12.44 -15.13 -28.91
CA THR A 232 12.58 -16.56 -28.56
C THR A 232 12.20 -17.46 -29.73
N SER A 233 11.14 -17.10 -30.47
CA SER A 233 10.74 -17.79 -31.70
C SER A 233 11.85 -17.72 -32.76
N GLN A 234 12.43 -16.53 -33.00
CA GLN A 234 13.55 -16.37 -33.91
C GLN A 234 14.78 -17.16 -33.45
N ALA A 235 15.16 -17.11 -32.17
CA ALA A 235 16.27 -17.87 -31.62
C ALA A 235 16.09 -19.38 -31.84
N LYS A 236 14.87 -19.91 -31.65
CA LYS A 236 14.54 -21.31 -31.94
C LYS A 236 14.77 -21.65 -33.42
N THR A 237 14.36 -20.78 -34.35
CA THR A 237 14.60 -21.00 -35.78
C THR A 237 16.08 -20.98 -36.16
N GLN A 238 16.86 -20.08 -35.55
CA GLN A 238 18.30 -20.00 -35.78
C GLN A 238 19.03 -21.22 -35.21
N LEU A 239 18.62 -21.71 -34.04
CA LEU A 239 19.17 -22.94 -33.45
C LEU A 239 18.87 -24.18 -34.30
N THR A 240 17.65 -24.29 -34.86
CA THR A 240 17.32 -25.40 -35.77
C THR A 240 18.10 -25.32 -37.08
N LYS A 241 18.27 -24.13 -37.65
CA LYS A 241 19.13 -23.94 -38.83
C LYS A 241 20.59 -24.30 -38.53
N ALA A 242 21.14 -23.82 -37.42
CA ALA A 242 22.50 -24.11 -36.99
C ALA A 242 22.73 -25.61 -36.78
N SER A 243 21.80 -26.30 -36.10
CA SER A 243 21.85 -27.76 -35.91
C SER A 243 21.84 -28.52 -37.24
N LYS A 244 20.99 -28.11 -38.19
CA LYS A 244 20.92 -28.73 -39.52
C LYS A 244 22.21 -28.50 -40.32
N THR A 245 22.75 -27.28 -40.30
CA THR A 245 24.00 -26.92 -40.96
C THR A 245 25.20 -27.65 -40.35
N GLN A 246 25.29 -27.75 -39.01
CA GLN A 246 26.36 -28.48 -38.32
C GLN A 246 26.36 -29.97 -38.69
N LYS A 247 25.18 -30.60 -38.74
CA LYS A 247 25.05 -32.01 -39.15
C LYS A 247 25.53 -32.24 -40.59
N SER A 248 25.18 -31.33 -41.50
CA SER A 248 25.55 -31.41 -42.92
C SER A 248 27.03 -31.12 -43.19
N ASN A 249 27.66 -30.21 -42.45
CA ASN A 249 29.07 -29.87 -42.68
C ASN A 249 30.03 -30.94 -42.12
N SER A 250 29.63 -31.69 -41.08
CA SER A 250 30.51 -32.73 -40.50
C SER A 250 30.82 -33.85 -41.48
N SER A 251 29.86 -34.23 -42.34
CA SER A 251 30.06 -35.27 -43.35
C SER A 251 30.98 -34.80 -44.48
N LEU A 252 30.89 -33.52 -44.87
CA LEU A 252 31.73 -32.95 -45.92
C LEU A 252 33.17 -32.72 -45.44
N ALA A 253 33.37 -32.26 -44.20
CA ALA A 253 34.70 -32.13 -43.62
C ALA A 253 35.40 -33.50 -43.46
N CYS A 254 34.66 -34.53 -43.04
CA CYS A 254 35.18 -35.90 -42.97
C CYS A 254 35.58 -36.42 -44.36
N LEU A 255 34.73 -36.22 -45.37
CA LEU A 255 35.01 -36.64 -46.75
C LEU A 255 36.26 -35.94 -47.32
N LEU A 256 36.42 -34.63 -47.11
CA LEU A 256 37.62 -33.90 -47.54
C LEU A 256 38.90 -34.39 -46.85
N LEU A 257 38.84 -34.73 -45.55
CA LEU A 257 39.99 -35.32 -44.85
C LEU A 257 40.39 -36.68 -45.42
N VAL A 258 39.41 -37.53 -45.77
CA VAL A 258 39.68 -38.84 -46.39
C VAL A 258 40.36 -38.67 -47.75
N ILE A 259 39.87 -37.76 -48.59
CA ILE A 259 40.48 -37.47 -49.90
C ILE A 259 41.91 -36.96 -49.74
N PHE A 260 42.14 -36.02 -48.82
CA PHE A 260 43.47 -35.48 -48.55
C PHE A 260 44.45 -36.57 -48.06
N GLY A 261 43.98 -37.47 -47.20
CA GLY A 261 44.77 -38.62 -46.74
C GLY A 261 45.18 -39.57 -47.87
N ILE A 262 44.27 -39.84 -48.82
CA ILE A 262 44.58 -40.67 -50.00
C ILE A 262 45.63 -40.00 -50.88
N ILE A 263 45.50 -38.69 -51.14
CA ILE A 263 46.47 -37.94 -51.96
C ILE A 263 47.87 -37.99 -51.31
N LEU A 264 47.97 -37.77 -50.00
CA LEU A 264 49.24 -37.87 -49.28
C LEU A 264 49.86 -39.27 -49.39
N LEU A 265 49.05 -40.32 -49.27
CA LEU A 265 49.51 -41.70 -49.35
C LEU A 265 50.11 -42.00 -50.74
N ILE A 266 49.44 -41.54 -51.82
CA ILE A 266 49.94 -41.67 -53.20
C ILE A 266 51.28 -40.94 -53.37
N VAL A 267 51.40 -39.72 -52.88
CA VAL A 267 52.65 -38.93 -52.95
C VAL A 267 53.79 -39.65 -52.23
N ILE A 268 53.53 -40.20 -51.04
CA ILE A 268 54.52 -40.95 -50.27
C ILE A 268 55.00 -42.18 -51.04
N ILE A 269 54.08 -42.95 -51.65
CA ILE A 269 54.45 -44.13 -52.45
C ILE A 269 55.36 -43.72 -53.60
N ILE A 270 54.98 -42.71 -54.39
CA ILE A 270 55.76 -42.26 -55.56
C ILE A 270 57.17 -41.79 -55.16
N VAL A 271 57.31 -41.12 -54.02
CA VAL A 271 58.63 -40.66 -53.54
C VAL A 271 59.47 -41.80 -52.95
N ALA A 272 58.82 -42.84 -52.40
CA ALA A 272 59.49 -43.97 -51.77
C ALA A 272 59.88 -45.10 -52.73
N THR A 273 59.23 -45.21 -53.89
CA THR A 273 59.63 -46.07 -55.02
C THR A 273 60.63 -45.40 -55.93
#